data_AF-A0A8H4U611-F1
#
_entry.id   AF-A0A8H4U611-F1
#
_cell.length_a   1.000
_cell.length_b   1.000
_cell.length_c   1.000
_cell.angle_alpha   90.00
_cell.angle_beta   90.00
_cell.angle_gamma   90.00
#
_symmetry.space_group_name_H-M   'P 1'
#
loop_
_entity.id
_entity.type
_entity.pdbx_description
1 polymer ?
#
loop_
_entity_poly.entity_id
_entity_poly.type
_entity_poly.pdbx_seq_one_letter_code
_entity_poly.pdbx_strand_id
1 'polypeptide(L)' 'MGRVIRNQRKGRGSIFSQKAANTRLNKAPAKFRNLDFAERHGYLRGVVREIVHDAGKFPDELPDNF' A
#
# COMPACT_ATOMS: atom_id res chain seq x y z
N MET A 1 -29.59 10.31 26.49
CA MET A 1 -28.13 10.46 26.29
C MET A 1 -27.61 9.19 25.62
N GLY A 2 -27.28 9.23 24.32
CA GLY A 2 -26.88 8.05 23.54
C GLY A 2 -25.37 7.76 23.58
N ARG A 3 -24.98 6.49 23.41
CA ARG A 3 -23.57 6.06 23.34
C ARG A 3 -23.02 6.21 21.91
N VAL A 4 -21.75 6.60 21.79
CA VAL A 4 -21.04 6.74 20.50
C VAL A 4 -20.98 5.40 19.76
N ILE A 5 -21.42 5.38 18.51
CA ILE A 5 -21.47 4.17 17.69
C ILE A 5 -20.08 3.77 17.17
N ARG A 6 -19.89 2.49 16.85
CA ARG A 6 -18.59 1.94 16.41
C ARG A 6 -17.97 2.70 15.23
N ASN A 7 -18.78 3.11 14.25
CA ASN A 7 -18.27 3.79 13.05
C ASN A 7 -17.61 5.15 13.39
N GLN A 8 -18.24 5.92 14.28
CA GLN A 8 -17.70 7.20 14.75
C GLN A 8 -16.36 7.04 15.50
N ARG A 9 -16.09 5.87 16.09
CA ARG A 9 -14.83 5.59 16.81
C ARG A 9 -13.65 5.29 15.89
N LYS A 10 -13.87 5.00 14.60
CA LYS A 10 -12.79 4.64 13.66
C LYS A 10 -11.93 5.85 13.24
N GLY A 11 -12.48 7.07 13.24
CA GLY A 11 -11.75 8.29 12.85
C GLY A 11 -10.87 8.93 13.93
N ARG A 12 -10.98 8.49 15.19
CA ARG A 12 -10.30 9.13 16.34
C ARG A 12 -8.81 8.77 16.46
N GLY A 13 -8.29 7.88 15.61
CA GLY A 13 -6.87 7.52 15.61
C GLY A 13 -6.39 6.76 16.85
N SER A 14 -7.28 6.06 17.56
CA SER A 14 -6.91 5.18 18.69
C SER A 14 -6.62 3.75 18.23
N ILE A 15 -7.50 2.81 18.55
CA ILE A 15 -7.37 1.38 18.21
C ILE A 15 -7.54 1.14 16.69
N PHE A 16 -8.19 2.05 15.97
CA PHE A 16 -8.36 1.97 14.50
C PHE A 16 -7.40 2.91 13.76
N SER A 17 -6.20 3.14 14.30
CA SER A 17 -5.17 4.01 13.70
C SER A 17 -4.33 3.28 12.66
N GLN A 18 -3.53 4.04 11.89
CA GLN A 18 -2.51 3.47 11.00
C GLN A 18 -1.52 2.57 11.76
N LYS A 19 -1.22 2.87 13.02
CA LYS A 19 -0.41 1.99 13.88
C LYS A 19 -1.08 0.62 14.09
N ALA A 20 -2.42 0.57 14.07
CA ALA A 20 -3.21 -0.65 14.13
C ALA A 20 -3.43 -1.33 12.76
N ALA A 21 -3.12 -0.64 11.65
CA ALA A 21 -3.03 -1.25 10.32
C ALA A 21 -1.71 -2.03 10.12
N ASN A 22 -0.97 -2.31 11.20
CA ASN A 22 0.26 -3.12 11.23
C ASN A 22 1.29 -2.80 10.14
N THR A 23 1.46 -1.51 9.82
CA THR A 23 2.34 -1.03 8.74
C THR A 23 3.85 -1.22 8.98
N ARG A 24 4.24 -1.81 10.12
CA ARG A 24 5.65 -2.08 10.48
C ARG A 24 6.38 -2.93 9.44
N LEU A 25 5.68 -3.86 8.81
CA LEU A 25 6.25 -4.78 7.84
C LEU A 25 6.14 -4.28 6.40
N ASN A 26 5.53 -3.10 6.19
CA ASN A 26 5.35 -2.54 4.86
C ASN A 26 6.71 -2.16 4.27
N LYS A 27 7.00 -2.64 3.07
CA LYS A 27 8.27 -2.36 2.38
C LYS A 27 8.35 -0.92 1.89
N ALA A 28 7.35 -0.51 1.11
CA ALA A 28 7.23 0.83 0.57
C ALA A 28 5.81 1.07 0.06
N PRO A 29 5.35 2.33 -0.04
CA PRO A 29 4.15 2.62 -0.80
C PRO A 29 4.38 2.29 -2.28
N ALA A 30 3.47 1.51 -2.88
CA ALA A 30 3.49 1.25 -4.31
C ALA A 30 3.08 2.53 -5.04
N LYS A 31 3.99 3.10 -5.83
CA LYS A 31 3.79 4.35 -6.56
C LYS A 31 4.41 4.24 -7.94
N PHE A 32 3.76 4.86 -8.92
CA PHE A 32 4.39 5.16 -10.20
C PHE A 32 5.49 6.21 -10.01
N ARG A 33 6.37 6.36 -11.01
CA ARG A 33 7.31 7.48 -11.04
C ARG A 33 6.56 8.81 -11.10
N ASN A 34 7.28 9.87 -10.75
CA ASN A 34 6.78 11.22 -10.93
C ASN A 34 6.70 11.51 -12.43
N LEU A 35 5.59 12.12 -12.85
CA LEU A 35 5.34 12.50 -14.24
C LEU A 35 6.30 13.62 -14.66
N ASP A 36 7.45 13.23 -15.23
CA ASP A 36 8.46 14.15 -15.74
C ASP A 36 8.25 14.44 -17.24
N PHE A 37 9.09 15.29 -17.83
CA PHE A 37 8.98 15.63 -19.26
C PHE A 37 9.15 14.38 -20.17
N ALA A 38 9.99 13.44 -19.74
CA ALA A 38 10.34 12.27 -20.52
C ALA A 38 9.19 11.24 -20.57
N GLU A 39 8.41 11.09 -19.50
CA GLU A 39 7.19 10.29 -19.53
C GLU A 39 6.04 10.96 -20.30
N ARG A 40 6.00 12.30 -20.38
CA ARG A 40 4.96 13.04 -21.12
C ARG A 40 5.15 13.06 -22.63
N HIS A 41 6.39 13.13 -23.10
CA HIS A 41 6.72 13.31 -24.52
C HIS A 41 7.51 12.16 -25.12
N GLY A 42 7.81 11.14 -24.33
CA GLY A 42 8.62 9.99 -24.74
C GLY A 42 8.23 8.73 -23.98
N TYR A 43 9.16 7.78 -23.90
CA TYR A 43 8.99 6.55 -23.13
C TYR A 43 10.24 6.29 -22.28
N LEU A 44 10.03 5.73 -21.09
CA LEU A 44 11.11 5.24 -20.23
C LEU A 44 11.06 3.71 -20.18
N ARG A 45 12.24 3.08 -20.15
CA ARG A 45 12.39 1.65 -19.88
C ARG A 45 13.19 1.46 -18.61
N GLY A 46 12.61 0.73 -17.66
CA GLY A 46 13.27 0.28 -16.44
C GLY A 46 13.50 -1.22 -16.48
N VAL A 47 14.42 -1.71 -15.64
CA VAL A 47 14.65 -3.14 -15.43
C VAL A 47 14.10 -3.50 -14.05
N VAL A 48 13.28 -4.56 -13.98
CA VAL A 48 12.79 -5.12 -12.71
C VAL A 48 13.97 -5.77 -11.99
N ARG A 49 14.24 -5.31 -10.75
CA ARG A 49 15.33 -5.86 -9.95
C ARG A 49 14.89 -7.07 -9.14
N GLU A 50 13.72 -6.99 -8.51
CA GLU A 50 13.19 -8.02 -7.62
C GLU A 50 11.67 -7.89 -7.52
N ILE A 51 10.98 -9.03 -7.34
CA ILE A 51 9.55 -9.11 -7.06
C ILE A 51 9.40 -9.57 -5.60
N VAL A 52 8.90 -8.69 -4.73
CA VAL A 52 8.83 -8.94 -3.27
C VAL A 52 7.40 -8.92 -2.76
N HIS A 53 7.11 -9.76 -1.76
CA HIS A 53 5.84 -9.74 -1.03
C HIS A 53 5.81 -8.58 -0.01
N ASP A 54 4.67 -7.89 0.06
CA ASP A 54 4.43 -6.78 1.00
C ASP A 54 3.24 -7.12 1.92
N ALA A 55 3.50 -7.20 3.23
CA ALA A 55 2.53 -7.69 4.20
C ALA A 55 1.23 -6.86 4.19
N GLY A 56 0.08 -7.53 4.15
CA GLY A 56 -1.23 -6.86 4.12
C GLY A 56 -1.65 -6.31 2.74
N LYS A 57 -0.86 -6.57 1.69
CA LYS A 57 -1.25 -6.42 0.27
C LYS A 57 -1.32 -7.84 -0.33
N PHE A 58 -2.53 -8.33 -0.66
CA PHE A 58 -2.82 -9.69 -1.17
C PHE A 58 -1.97 -10.10 -2.41
N PRO A 59 -1.89 -11.39 -2.83
CA PRO A 59 -2.22 -12.68 -2.17
C PRO A 59 -0.98 -13.55 -1.85
N ASP A 60 -1.15 -14.55 -0.98
CA ASP A 60 -0.08 -15.39 -0.44
C ASP A 60 0.43 -16.48 -1.41
N GLU A 61 -0.16 -16.61 -2.61
CA GLU A 61 0.24 -17.59 -3.62
C GLU A 61 0.07 -17.02 -5.04
N LEU A 62 1.16 -16.92 -5.80
CA LEU A 62 1.13 -16.91 -7.26
C LEU A 62 1.20 -18.37 -7.72
N PRO A 63 0.49 -18.78 -8.79
CA PRO A 63 0.61 -20.14 -9.30
C PRO A 63 2.09 -20.42 -9.62
N ASP A 64 2.58 -21.55 -9.11
CA ASP A 64 3.87 -22.12 -9.48
C ASP A 64 3.94 -22.12 -11.01
N ASN A 65 4.84 -21.30 -11.58
CA ASN A 65 5.26 -21.19 -12.99
C ASN A 65 5.12 -19.77 -13.55
N PHE A 66 6.11 -18.92 -13.28
CA PHE A 66 6.90 -18.15 -14.26
C PHE A 66 8.24 -17.74 -13.63
#